data_AF-A0A4Z1BKS6-F1
#
_entry.id   AF-A0A4Z1BKS6-F1
#
_cell.length_a   1.000
_cell.length_b   1.000
_cell.length_c   1.000
_cell.angle_alpha   90.00
_cell.angle_beta   90.00
_cell.angle_gamma   90.00
#
_symmetry.space_group_name_H-M   'P 1'
#
loop_
_entity.id
_entity.type
_entity.pdbx_description
1 polymer ?
#
loop_
_entity_poly.entity_id
_entity_poly.type
_entity_poly.pdbx_seq_one_letter_code
_entity_poly.pdbx_strand_id
1 'polypeptide(L)'
;RLAPRLAVRIGRYAHARQFKRMGKALKQLRGYTGRVLRDIRRQLDGIAEGSFRERVLDTLVLVGRLLHQTPKSRGKIYALHEPEVDCISKGKARKRYEFGTKVSLATTIDEGFVVGMRALPGNPYDGHTLSEALEQVAILTGRTPELAVVDRGYRGHGVSETKVLISGTR
;
A
#
# COMPACT_ATOMS: atom_id res chain seq x y z
N ARG A 1 -10.19 0.91 -26.37
CA ARG A 1 -9.91 -0.01 -25.24
C ARG A 1 -11.16 -0.18 -24.36
N LEU A 2 -11.61 -1.41 -24.09
CA LEU A 2 -12.87 -1.68 -23.34
C LEU A 2 -12.73 -1.53 -21.82
N ALA A 3 -11.53 -1.81 -21.27
CA ALA A 3 -11.30 -1.83 -19.82
C ALA A 3 -11.45 -0.45 -19.12
N PRO A 4 -10.93 0.68 -19.66
CA PRO A 4 -11.08 1.98 -19.00
C PRO A 4 -12.54 2.42 -18.84
N ARG A 5 -13.37 2.17 -19.86
CA ARG A 5 -14.81 2.48 -19.81
C ARG A 5 -15.55 1.67 -18.73
N LEU A 6 -15.19 0.39 -18.58
CA LEU A 6 -15.73 -0.48 -17.53
C LEU A 6 -15.29 -0.05 -16.13
N ALA A 7 -14.02 0.34 -15.96
CA ALA A 7 -13.48 0.82 -14.68
C ALA A 7 -14.23 2.07 -14.17
N VAL A 8 -14.45 3.05 -15.05
CA VAL A 8 -15.26 4.26 -14.71
C VAL A 8 -16.68 3.86 -14.30
N ARG A 9 -17.30 2.93 -15.02
CA ARG A 9 -18.66 2.46 -14.73
C ARG A 9 -18.75 1.73 -13.39
N ILE A 10 -17.75 0.92 -13.02
CA ILE A 10 -17.63 0.26 -11.72
C ILE A 10 -17.62 1.31 -10.60
N GLY A 11 -16.82 2.38 -10.74
CA GLY A 11 -16.80 3.47 -9.77
C GLY A 11 -18.17 4.16 -9.61
N ARG A 12 -18.87 4.42 -10.72
CA ARG A 12 -20.23 4.98 -10.70
C ARG A 12 -21.24 4.06 -10.00
N TYR A 13 -21.17 2.75 -10.27
CA TYR A 13 -22.03 1.78 -9.59
C TYR A 13 -21.73 1.70 -8.09
N ALA A 14 -20.46 1.76 -7.69
CA ALA A 14 -20.08 1.80 -6.28
C ALA A 14 -20.65 3.05 -5.58
N HIS A 15 -20.51 4.23 -6.21
CA HIS A 15 -21.06 5.48 -5.70
C HIS A 15 -22.59 5.43 -5.54
N ALA A 16 -23.29 4.89 -6.53
CA ALA A 16 -24.75 4.72 -6.50
C ALA A 16 -25.23 3.50 -5.68
N ARG A 17 -24.34 2.80 -4.95
CA ARG A 17 -24.63 1.59 -4.18
C ARG A 17 -25.26 0.44 -5.00
N GLN A 18 -25.03 0.42 -6.32
CA GLN A 18 -25.53 -0.59 -7.25
C GLN A 18 -24.61 -1.83 -7.32
N PHE A 19 -24.42 -2.51 -6.18
CA PHE A 19 -23.41 -3.55 -6.03
C PHE A 19 -23.60 -4.76 -6.96
N LYS A 20 -24.84 -5.13 -7.29
CA LYS A 20 -25.12 -6.20 -8.27
C LYS A 20 -24.57 -5.86 -9.66
N ARG A 21 -24.74 -4.61 -10.11
CA ARG A 21 -24.22 -4.13 -11.41
C ARG A 21 -22.70 -3.98 -11.38
N MET A 22 -22.17 -3.47 -10.27
CA MET A 22 -20.73 -3.41 -10.01
C MET A 22 -20.07 -4.79 -10.12
N GLY A 23 -20.64 -5.81 -9.45
CA GLY A 23 -20.13 -7.17 -9.48
C GLY A 23 -20.12 -7.79 -10.89
N LYS A 24 -21.16 -7.54 -11.70
CA LYS A 24 -21.19 -7.98 -13.11
C LYS A 24 -20.07 -7.35 -13.94
N ALA A 25 -19.86 -6.04 -13.80
CA ALA A 25 -18.80 -5.33 -14.52
C ALA A 25 -17.39 -5.79 -14.07
N LEU A 26 -17.19 -6.04 -12.77
CA LEU A 26 -15.95 -6.62 -12.25
C LEU A 26 -15.70 -8.03 -12.80
N LYS A 27 -16.73 -8.88 -12.86
CA LYS A 27 -16.64 -10.22 -13.46
C LYS A 27 -16.22 -10.15 -14.93
N GLN A 28 -16.74 -9.18 -15.67
CA GLN A 28 -16.37 -8.94 -17.07
C GLN A 28 -14.89 -8.54 -17.20
N LEU A 29 -14.39 -7.62 -16.37
CA LEU A 29 -12.96 -7.25 -16.34
C LEU A 29 -12.06 -8.45 -15.98
N ARG A 30 -12.46 -9.26 -14.99
CA ARG A 30 -11.74 -10.48 -14.61
C ARG A 30 -11.67 -11.46 -15.79
N GLY A 31 -12.78 -11.61 -16.53
CA GLY A 31 -12.84 -12.42 -17.74
C GLY A 31 -11.92 -11.91 -18.86
N TYR A 32 -11.87 -10.59 -19.09
CA TYR A 32 -10.95 -10.00 -20.07
C TYR A 32 -9.49 -10.25 -19.70
N THR A 33 -9.15 -10.00 -18.44
CA THR A 33 -7.79 -10.22 -17.90
C THR A 33 -7.39 -11.69 -18.02
N GLY A 34 -8.26 -12.64 -17.66
CA GLY A 34 -7.98 -14.07 -17.79
C GLY A 34 -7.85 -14.56 -19.23
N ARG A 35 -8.52 -13.92 -20.20
CA ARG A 35 -8.31 -14.20 -21.62
C ARG A 35 -6.95 -13.74 -22.09
N VAL A 36 -6.55 -12.51 -21.76
CA VAL A 36 -5.21 -11.98 -22.09
C VAL A 36 -4.11 -12.83 -21.44
N LEU A 37 -4.27 -13.21 -20.16
CA LEU A 37 -3.32 -14.09 -19.47
C LEU A 37 -3.11 -15.41 -20.23
N ARG A 38 -4.19 -16.08 -20.63
CA ARG A 38 -4.10 -17.35 -21.37
C ARG A 38 -3.50 -17.18 -22.75
N ASP A 39 -3.77 -16.06 -23.41
CA ASP A 39 -3.24 -15.79 -24.74
C ASP A 39 -1.73 -15.60 -24.72
N ILE A 40 -1.23 -14.76 -23.80
CA ILE A 40 0.20 -14.56 -23.59
C ILE A 40 0.87 -15.88 -23.18
N ARG A 41 0.23 -16.69 -22.31
CA ARG A 41 0.74 -18.02 -21.93
C ARG A 41 0.90 -18.99 -23.10
N ARG A 42 0.07 -18.92 -24.13
CA ARG A 42 0.21 -19.78 -25.32
C ARG A 42 1.33 -19.33 -26.26
N GLN A 43 1.67 -18.04 -26.23
CA GLN A 43 2.71 -17.46 -27.07
C GLN A 43 4.09 -17.47 -26.40
N LEU A 44 4.17 -18.02 -25.19
CA LEU A 44 5.34 -17.91 -24.32
C LEU A 44 6.58 -18.59 -24.91
N ASP A 45 6.40 -19.73 -25.59
CA ASP A 45 7.47 -20.43 -26.32
C ASP A 45 7.94 -19.69 -27.58
N GLY A 46 7.12 -18.76 -28.08
CA GLY A 46 7.50 -17.86 -29.17
C GLY A 46 8.34 -16.67 -28.69
N ILE A 47 8.55 -16.51 -27.38
CA ILE A 47 9.39 -15.45 -26.81
C ILE A 47 10.79 -16.05 -26.59
N ALA A 48 11.79 -15.44 -27.22
CA ALA A 48 13.19 -15.81 -27.03
C ALA A 48 13.58 -15.76 -25.54
N GLU A 49 14.44 -16.69 -25.13
CA GLU A 49 14.96 -16.73 -23.76
C GLU A 49 15.70 -15.43 -23.39
N GLY A 50 15.63 -15.08 -22.11
CA GLY A 50 16.30 -13.92 -21.54
C GLY A 50 15.40 -13.00 -20.71
N SER A 51 15.94 -11.84 -20.33
CA SER A 51 15.34 -10.92 -19.35
C SER A 51 13.94 -10.41 -19.72
N PHE A 52 13.58 -10.39 -21.00
CA PHE A 52 12.22 -10.06 -21.41
C PHE A 52 11.24 -11.19 -21.09
N ARG A 53 11.60 -12.44 -21.39
CA ARG A 53 10.77 -13.62 -21.08
C ARG A 53 10.57 -13.78 -19.58
N GLU A 54 11.61 -13.55 -18.78
CA GLU A 54 11.54 -13.55 -17.31
C GLU A 54 10.53 -12.52 -16.79
N ARG A 55 10.62 -11.26 -17.23
CA ARG A 55 9.66 -10.21 -16.83
C ARG A 55 8.21 -10.54 -17.23
N VAL A 56 8.03 -11.18 -18.39
CA VAL A 56 6.72 -11.68 -18.82
C VAL A 56 6.22 -12.75 -17.85
N LEU A 57 7.07 -13.73 -17.50
CA LEU A 57 6.74 -14.78 -16.54
C LEU A 57 6.36 -14.22 -15.17
N ASP A 58 7.15 -13.28 -14.63
CA ASP A 58 6.87 -12.61 -13.36
C ASP A 58 5.51 -11.90 -13.39
N THR A 59 5.23 -11.18 -14.48
CA THR A 59 3.94 -10.52 -14.68
C THR A 59 2.79 -11.54 -14.75
N LEU A 60 2.98 -12.67 -15.42
CA LEU A 60 1.97 -13.73 -15.51
C LEU A 60 1.70 -14.39 -14.15
N VAL A 61 2.72 -14.52 -13.29
CA VAL A 61 2.59 -15.00 -11.91
C VAL A 61 1.75 -14.00 -11.11
N LEU A 62 2.08 -12.71 -11.17
CA LEU A 62 1.34 -11.65 -10.47
C LEU A 62 -0.13 -11.57 -10.94
N VAL A 63 -0.38 -11.58 -12.24
CA VAL A 63 -1.74 -11.58 -12.80
C VAL A 63 -2.48 -12.86 -12.42
N GLY A 64 -1.80 -14.01 -12.38
CA GLY A 64 -2.35 -15.27 -11.88
C GLY A 64 -2.84 -15.13 -10.44
N ARG A 65 -2.02 -14.58 -9.53
CA ARG A 65 -2.39 -14.31 -8.13
C ARG A 65 -3.54 -13.30 -8.03
N LEU A 66 -3.49 -12.21 -8.81
CA LEU A 66 -4.56 -11.21 -8.87
C LEU A 66 -5.91 -11.83 -9.26
N LEU A 67 -5.91 -12.74 -10.24
CA LEU A 67 -7.13 -13.43 -10.67
C LEU A 67 -7.68 -14.40 -9.62
N HIS A 68 -6.88 -14.91 -8.69
CA HIS A 68 -7.34 -15.77 -7.59
C HIS A 68 -7.69 -14.99 -6.32
N GLN A 69 -7.28 -13.73 -6.23
CA GLN A 69 -7.52 -12.85 -5.10
C GLN A 69 -9.01 -12.68 -4.80
N THR A 70 -9.37 -12.77 -3.52
CA THR A 70 -10.73 -12.58 -3.02
C THR A 70 -10.80 -11.36 -2.09
N PRO A 71 -12.01 -10.88 -1.73
CA PRO A 71 -12.15 -9.80 -0.76
C PRO A 71 -11.52 -10.07 0.62
N LYS A 72 -11.36 -11.34 1.01
CA LYS A 72 -10.77 -11.73 2.30
C LYS A 72 -9.29 -12.15 2.22
N SER A 73 -8.71 -12.17 1.01
CA SER A 73 -7.29 -12.49 0.84
C SER A 73 -6.41 -11.49 1.57
N ARG A 74 -5.36 -11.99 2.23
CA ARG A 74 -4.26 -11.17 2.78
C ARG A 74 -3.24 -10.84 1.68
N GLY A 75 -2.42 -9.82 1.88
CA GLY A 75 -1.39 -9.40 0.93
C GLY A 75 -1.99 -9.16 -0.46
N LYS A 76 -2.90 -8.20 -0.59
CA LYS A 76 -3.59 -7.99 -1.87
C LYS A 76 -2.69 -7.24 -2.84
N ILE A 77 -2.73 -7.65 -4.10
CA ILE A 77 -2.15 -6.89 -5.21
C ILE A 77 -3.11 -5.74 -5.53
N TYR A 78 -2.61 -4.52 -5.37
CA TYR A 78 -3.32 -3.28 -5.73
C TYR A 78 -2.76 -2.64 -7.01
N ALA A 79 -1.46 -2.82 -7.28
CA ALA A 79 -0.78 -2.40 -8.50
C ALA A 79 0.08 -3.54 -9.04
N LEU A 80 0.13 -3.71 -10.37
CA LEU A 80 1.00 -4.74 -10.99
C LEU A 80 2.45 -4.28 -11.15
N HIS A 81 2.69 -2.97 -11.24
CA HIS A 81 4.03 -2.39 -11.39
C HIS A 81 4.74 -2.20 -10.05
N GLU A 82 4.01 -2.29 -8.94
CA GLU A 82 4.51 -2.11 -7.56
C GLU A 82 3.69 -3.04 -6.64
N PRO A 83 3.92 -4.36 -6.68
CA PRO A 83 3.11 -5.35 -5.97
C PRO A 83 3.19 -5.27 -4.43
N GLU A 84 4.19 -4.56 -3.90
CA GLU A 84 4.45 -4.29 -2.49
C GLU A 84 3.62 -3.16 -1.89
N VAL A 85 2.89 -2.38 -2.70
CA VAL A 85 2.08 -1.26 -2.17
C VAL A 85 0.96 -1.75 -1.27
N ASP A 86 0.80 -1.06 -0.14
CA ASP A 86 -0.31 -1.28 0.78
C ASP A 86 -1.50 -0.37 0.44
N CYS A 87 -2.70 -0.80 0.81
CA CYS A 87 -3.89 0.05 0.77
C CYS A 87 -4.08 0.72 2.12
N ILE A 88 -3.92 2.04 2.15
CA ILE A 88 -3.96 2.85 3.36
C ILE A 88 -5.27 3.64 3.38
N SER A 89 -6.03 3.50 4.46
CA SER A 89 -7.29 4.24 4.65
C SER A 89 -6.99 5.70 4.99
N LYS A 90 -7.60 6.62 4.24
CA LYS A 90 -7.61 8.05 4.54
C LYS A 90 -8.84 8.43 5.34
N GLY A 91 -8.66 9.30 6.32
CA GLY A 91 -9.76 10.01 7.01
C GLY A 91 -10.47 11.06 6.16
N LYS A 92 -10.23 11.13 4.83
CA LYS A 92 -10.79 12.17 3.94
C LYS A 92 -12.06 11.65 3.25
N ALA A 93 -13.15 12.41 3.34
CA ALA A 93 -14.47 12.01 2.82
C ALA A 93 -14.50 11.67 1.31
N ARG A 94 -13.72 12.41 0.49
CA ARG A 94 -13.73 12.29 -0.97
C ARG A 94 -12.76 11.23 -1.54
N LYS A 95 -11.64 10.95 -0.87
CA LYS A 95 -10.65 9.94 -1.27
C LYS A 95 -10.36 9.06 -0.05
N ARG A 96 -11.07 7.94 0.06
CA ARG A 96 -11.06 7.04 1.23
C ARG A 96 -9.80 6.19 1.34
N TYR A 97 -9.08 5.98 0.24
CA TYR A 97 -7.89 5.12 0.22
C TYR A 97 -6.78 5.78 -0.59
N GLU A 98 -5.54 5.50 -0.19
CA GLU A 98 -4.34 5.66 -0.98
C GLU A 98 -3.59 4.33 -1.08
N PHE A 99 -2.65 4.28 -2.01
CA PHE A 99 -1.80 3.13 -2.23
C PHE A 99 -0.35 3.56 -2.13
N GLY A 100 0.45 2.80 -1.41
CA GLY A 100 1.88 3.03 -1.20
C GLY A 100 2.36 2.36 0.07
N THR A 101 3.61 2.62 0.43
CA THR A 101 4.22 2.14 1.68
C THR A 101 4.23 3.27 2.71
N LYS A 102 3.84 2.96 3.96
CA LYS A 102 3.94 3.94 5.04
C LYS A 102 5.42 4.22 5.32
N VAL A 103 5.75 5.44 5.71
CA VAL A 103 7.12 5.82 6.09
C VAL A 103 7.07 6.51 7.44
N SER A 104 7.96 6.12 8.34
CA SER A 104 8.28 6.88 9.54
C SER A 104 9.34 7.92 9.20
N LEU A 105 9.12 9.17 9.62
CA LEU A 105 10.06 10.27 9.44
C LEU A 105 10.22 10.98 10.79
N ALA A 106 11.46 11.06 11.26
CA ALA A 106 11.83 11.79 12.48
C ALA A 106 12.62 13.03 12.10
N THR A 107 12.16 14.19 12.57
CA THR A 107 12.83 15.47 12.36
C THR A 107 13.17 16.15 13.67
N THR A 108 14.23 16.95 13.69
CA THR A 108 14.49 17.86 14.82
C THR A 108 13.34 18.87 14.94
N ILE A 109 12.96 19.23 16.17
CA ILE A 109 11.82 20.11 16.44
C ILE A 109 12.04 21.53 15.87
N ASP A 110 13.23 22.09 16.08
CA ASP A 110 13.49 23.51 15.76
C ASP A 110 13.82 23.72 14.28
N GLU A 111 14.77 22.94 13.76
CA GLU A 111 15.34 23.16 12.41
C GLU A 111 14.74 22.23 11.33
N GLY A 112 13.94 21.24 11.71
CA GLY A 112 13.35 20.29 10.77
C GLY A 112 14.32 19.32 10.07
N PHE A 113 15.55 19.15 10.56
CA PHE A 113 16.51 18.18 9.99
C PHE A 113 16.01 16.75 10.16
N VAL A 114 16.06 15.96 9.08
CA VAL A 114 15.73 14.53 9.12
C VAL A 114 16.84 13.77 9.83
N VAL A 115 16.51 13.17 10.97
CA VAL A 115 17.43 12.39 11.82
C VAL A 115 17.06 10.90 11.88
N GLY A 116 16.01 10.51 11.16
CA GLY A 116 15.61 9.12 11.00
C GLY A 116 14.52 8.99 9.94
N MET A 117 14.60 7.94 9.12
CA MET A 117 13.57 7.62 8.13
C MET A 117 13.53 6.12 7.87
N ARG A 118 12.34 5.53 7.83
CA ARG A 118 12.18 4.10 7.58
C ARG A 118 10.87 3.78 6.87
N ALA A 119 10.94 2.93 5.84
CA ALA A 119 9.77 2.36 5.20
C ALA A 119 9.13 1.29 6.10
N LEU A 120 7.80 1.29 6.16
CA LEU A 120 6.97 0.48 7.04
C LEU A 120 5.95 -0.30 6.19
N PRO A 121 6.36 -1.41 5.55
CA PRO A 121 5.47 -2.25 4.75
C PRO A 121 4.44 -2.99 5.62
N GLY A 122 3.31 -3.36 5.03
CA GLY A 122 2.21 -4.06 5.69
C GLY A 122 1.21 -3.14 6.41
N ASN A 123 1.34 -1.82 6.22
CA ASN A 123 0.51 -0.79 6.87
C ASN A 123 0.33 -1.00 8.39
N PRO A 124 1.42 -0.97 9.18
CA PRO A 124 1.34 -1.10 10.63
C PRO A 124 0.60 0.08 11.27
N TYR A 125 0.07 -0.14 12.47
CA TYR A 125 -0.52 0.92 13.28
C TYR A 125 0.58 1.86 13.80
N ASP A 126 0.40 3.18 13.65
CA ASP A 126 1.45 4.18 13.91
C ASP A 126 2.00 4.09 15.33
N GLY A 127 1.13 3.93 16.34
CA GLY A 127 1.55 3.79 17.75
C GLY A 127 2.59 2.69 17.96
N HIS A 128 2.46 1.55 17.29
CA HIS A 128 3.41 0.44 17.42
C HIS A 128 4.76 0.69 16.75
N THR A 129 4.89 1.76 15.97
CA THR A 129 6.11 2.08 15.22
C THR A 129 7.00 3.10 15.92
N LEU A 130 6.51 3.75 16.99
CA LEU A 130 7.25 4.84 17.64
C LEU A 130 8.55 4.36 18.30
N SER A 131 8.50 3.23 19.00
CA SER A 131 9.68 2.69 19.69
C SER A 131 10.82 2.44 18.71
N GLU A 132 10.53 1.77 17.59
CA GLU A 132 11.52 1.51 16.55
C GLU A 132 12.03 2.80 15.87
N ALA A 133 11.16 3.81 15.73
CA ALA A 133 11.57 5.11 15.17
C ALA A 133 12.54 5.85 16.10
N LEU A 134 12.29 5.84 17.42
CA LEU A 134 13.17 6.46 18.41
C LEU A 134 14.49 5.71 18.55
N GLU A 135 14.45 4.37 18.53
CA GLU A 135 15.64 3.53 18.49
C GLU A 135 16.50 3.86 17.25
N GLN A 136 15.88 4.01 16.08
CA GLN A 136 16.60 4.42 14.87
C GLN A 136 17.29 5.78 15.05
N VAL A 137 16.60 6.77 15.63
CA VAL A 137 17.21 8.08 15.90
C VAL A 137 18.38 7.95 16.87
N ALA A 138 18.25 7.14 17.93
CA ALA A 138 19.32 6.91 18.89
C ALA A 138 20.56 6.27 18.24
N ILE A 139 20.37 5.29 17.36
CA ILE A 139 21.45 4.65 16.60
C ILE A 139 22.13 5.65 15.67
N LEU A 140 21.35 6.45 14.92
CA LEU A 140 21.89 7.36 13.90
C LEU A 140 22.58 8.59 14.49
N THR A 141 22.12 9.08 15.65
CA THR A 141 22.61 10.31 16.27
C THR A 141 23.52 10.07 17.48
N GLY A 142 23.57 8.82 17.97
CA GLY A 142 24.22 8.47 19.23
C GLY A 142 23.51 9.04 20.47
N ARG A 143 22.28 9.54 20.34
CA ARG A 143 21.52 10.18 21.43
C ARG A 143 20.07 9.75 21.41
N THR A 144 19.57 9.28 22.55
CA THR A 144 18.14 9.05 22.76
C THR A 144 17.42 10.41 22.88
N PRO A 145 16.36 10.68 22.11
CA PRO A 145 15.60 11.91 22.24
C PRO A 145 14.96 12.03 23.62
N GLU A 146 15.13 13.17 24.28
CA GLU A 146 14.44 13.48 25.54
C GLU A 146 12.95 13.75 25.33
N LEU A 147 12.62 14.36 24.18
CA LEU A 147 11.27 14.77 23.79
C LEU A 147 10.97 14.34 22.35
N ALA A 148 9.79 13.74 22.14
CA ALA A 148 9.23 13.48 20.83
C ALA A 148 7.83 14.09 20.72
N VAL A 149 7.59 14.86 19.65
CA VAL A 149 6.26 15.41 19.33
C VAL A 149 5.69 14.61 18.17
N VAL A 150 4.52 14.00 18.36
CA VAL A 150 3.96 13.03 17.41
C VAL A 150 2.48 13.29 17.11
N ASP A 151 2.02 12.77 15.98
CA ASP A 151 0.62 12.85 15.59
C ASP A 151 -0.31 11.97 16.44
N ARG A 152 -1.61 12.27 16.37
CA ARG A 152 -2.67 11.50 17.06
C ARG A 152 -2.70 10.00 16.74
N GLY A 153 -2.15 9.59 15.60
CA GLY A 153 -2.05 8.17 15.23
C GLY A 153 -1.16 7.37 16.18
N TYR A 154 -0.25 8.03 16.90
CA TYR A 154 0.71 7.38 17.80
C TYR A 154 0.15 7.07 19.19
N ARG A 155 -1.17 7.14 19.41
CA ARG A 155 -1.77 6.73 20.69
C ARG A 155 -1.50 5.26 20.99
N GLY A 156 -1.25 4.94 22.26
CA GLY A 156 -0.91 3.58 22.69
C GLY A 156 0.49 3.15 22.27
N HIS A 157 1.44 4.08 22.16
CA HIS A 157 2.80 3.82 21.70
C HIS A 157 3.67 3.01 22.68
N GLY A 158 3.34 2.98 23.97
CA GLY A 158 4.04 2.16 24.97
C GLY A 158 5.48 2.60 25.33
N VAL A 159 5.97 3.71 24.76
CA VAL A 159 7.30 4.28 25.06
C VAL A 159 7.29 5.01 26.41
N SER A 160 8.28 4.74 27.25
CA SER A 160 8.48 5.36 28.57
C SER A 160 9.78 6.18 28.70
N GLU A 161 10.84 5.83 27.95
CA GLU A 161 12.17 6.45 28.08
C GLU A 161 12.23 7.87 27.51
N THR A 162 11.44 8.15 26.48
CA THR A 162 11.31 9.46 25.85
C THR A 162 9.99 10.09 26.28
N LYS A 163 10.00 11.38 26.65
CA LYS A 163 8.76 12.13 26.87
C LYS A 163 8.04 12.31 25.53
N VAL A 164 6.83 11.78 25.39
CA VAL A 164 6.05 11.88 24.16
C VAL A 164 4.91 12.87 24.32
N LEU A 165 4.85 13.88 23.46
CA LEU A 165 3.72 14.80 23.34
C LEU A 165 2.90 14.45 22.09
N ILE A 166 1.64 14.07 22.28
CA ILE A 166 0.72 13.74 21.19
C ILE A 166 -0.11 14.97 20.80
N SER A 167 -0.15 15.28 19.50
CA SER A 167 -0.81 16.48 18.98
C SER A 167 -2.30 16.59 19.38
N GLY A 168 -2.69 17.77 19.84
CA GLY A 168 -4.05 18.07 20.25
C GLY A 168 -4.51 17.36 21.54
N THR A 169 -3.56 16.92 22.36
CA THR A 169 -3.74 16.69 23.81
C THR A 169 -3.49 18.03 24.49
N ARG A 170 -4.44 18.49 25.32
CA ARG A 170 -4.26 19.70 26.16
C ARG A 170 -3.47 19.34 27.40
#